data_AF-A0A6C0KU80-F1
#
_entry.id   AF-A0A6C0KU80-F1
#
_cell.length_a   1.000
_cell.length_b   1.000
_cell.length_c   1.000
_cell.angle_alpha   90.00
_cell.angle_beta   90.00
_cell.angle_gamma   90.00
#
_symmetry.space_group_name_H-M   'P 1'
#
loop_
_entity.id
_entity.type
_entity.pdbx_description
1 polymer ?
#
loop_
_entity_poly.entity_id
_entity_poly.type
_entity_poly.pdbx_seq_one_letter_code
_entity_poly.pdbx_strand_id
1 'polypeptide(L)'
;MSILSAFNTQLVNFFDELCNTFPEEKDIKMATEAIKGAKKINPRLVLDLFIEHVYNECSSAIYERNIQMFRYVAQKRVTTNFNEMTSYLALFDKHWDTMGAKNQDVMWQYMKVLCLLAEKAKAQA
;
A
#
# COMPACT_ATOMS: atom_id res chain seq x y z
N MET A 1 -19.45 8.88 -7.22
CA MET A 1 -18.43 7.98 -6.63
C MET A 1 -17.82 8.71 -5.44
N SER A 2 -17.81 8.13 -4.23
CA SER A 2 -17.25 8.78 -3.03
C SER A 2 -15.73 8.69 -2.99
N ILE A 3 -15.06 9.54 -2.19
CA ILE A 3 -13.59 9.47 -2.00
C ILE A 3 -13.18 8.12 -1.40
N LEU A 4 -13.97 7.60 -0.45
CA LEU A 4 -13.76 6.27 0.12
C LEU A 4 -13.81 5.16 -0.95
N SER A 5 -14.77 5.26 -1.89
CA SER A 5 -14.90 4.32 -3.00
C SER A 5 -13.73 4.44 -3.98
N ALA A 6 -13.25 5.66 -4.24
CA ALA A 6 -12.07 5.89 -5.07
C ALA A 6 -10.80 5.31 -4.43
N PHE A 7 -10.58 5.57 -3.13
CA PHE A 7 -9.46 5.01 -2.36
C PHE A 7 -9.44 3.48 -2.43
N ASN A 8 -10.55 2.83 -2.08
CA ASN A 8 -10.66 1.38 -2.09
C ASN A 8 -10.54 0.76 -3.50
N THR A 9 -10.83 1.53 -4.56
CA THR A 9 -10.62 1.07 -5.93
C THR A 9 -9.16 1.15 -6.32
N GLN A 10 -8.49 2.26 -6.00
CA GLN A 10 -7.06 2.41 -6.27
C GLN A 10 -6.21 1.42 -5.44
N LEU A 11 -6.63 1.09 -4.22
CA LEU A 11 -5.92 0.11 -3.40
C LEU A 11 -5.98 -1.28 -4.03
N VAL A 12 -7.15 -1.69 -4.54
CA VAL A 12 -7.28 -2.97 -5.25
C VAL A 12 -6.44 -2.96 -6.54
N ASN A 13 -6.52 -1.89 -7.34
CA ASN A 13 -5.74 -1.77 -8.57
C ASN A 13 -4.22 -1.86 -8.30
N PHE A 14 -3.75 -1.28 -7.20
CA PHE A 14 -2.35 -1.36 -6.80
C PHE A 14 -1.90 -2.80 -6.50
N PHE A 15 -2.73 -3.56 -5.78
CA PHE A 15 -2.46 -4.96 -5.48
C PHE A 15 -2.57 -5.86 -6.72
N ASP A 16 -3.50 -5.57 -7.63
CA ASP A 16 -3.58 -6.25 -8.92
C ASP A 16 -2.33 -5.95 -9.78
N GLU A 17 -1.81 -4.70 -9.78
CA GLU A 17 -0.56 -4.35 -10.47
C GLU A 17 0.64 -5.12 -9.91
N LEU A 18 0.71 -5.28 -8.59
CA LEU A 18 1.74 -6.09 -7.94
C LEU A 18 1.64 -7.57 -8.29
N CYS A 19 0.42 -8.12 -8.35
CA CYS A 19 0.21 -9.49 -8.83
C CYS A 19 0.68 -9.68 -10.27
N ASN A 20 0.49 -8.67 -11.12
CA ASN A 20 0.94 -8.69 -12.52
C ASN A 20 2.46 -8.55 -12.63
N THR A 21 3.06 -7.74 -11.75
CA THR A 21 4.51 -7.50 -11.73
C THR A 21 5.27 -8.71 -11.16
N PHE A 22 4.70 -9.40 -10.17
CA PHE A 22 5.31 -10.53 -9.47
C PHE A 22 4.35 -11.74 -9.44
N PRO A 23 4.04 -12.34 -10.59
CA PRO A 23 3.06 -13.42 -10.69
C PRO A 23 3.45 -14.69 -9.91
N GLU A 24 4.73 -14.87 -9.59
CA GLU A 24 5.27 -15.97 -8.80
C GLU A 24 5.02 -15.81 -7.28
N GLU A 25 4.80 -14.59 -6.80
CA GLU A 25 4.63 -14.29 -5.38
C GLU A 25 3.20 -14.59 -4.91
N LYS A 26 3.00 -15.80 -4.40
CA LYS A 26 1.69 -16.27 -3.91
C LYS A 26 1.12 -15.41 -2.78
N ASP A 27 1.98 -14.84 -1.95
CA ASP A 27 1.57 -14.00 -0.83
C ASP A 27 0.90 -12.71 -1.30
N ILE A 28 1.36 -12.13 -2.42
CA ILE A 28 0.73 -10.95 -3.04
C ILE A 28 -0.66 -11.30 -3.56
N LYS A 29 -0.82 -12.47 -4.20
CA LYS A 29 -2.13 -12.95 -4.66
C LYS A 29 -3.10 -13.16 -3.50
N MET A 30 -2.65 -13.78 -2.41
CA MET A 30 -3.48 -13.97 -1.22
C MET A 30 -3.88 -12.64 -0.59
N ALA A 31 -2.95 -11.70 -0.44
CA ALA A 31 -3.22 -10.37 0.10
C ALA A 31 -4.21 -9.58 -0.77
N THR A 32 -4.11 -9.72 -2.10
CA THR A 32 -5.02 -9.07 -3.06
C THR A 32 -6.46 -9.54 -2.87
N GLU A 33 -6.67 -10.85 -2.75
CA GLU A 33 -7.99 -11.41 -2.50
C GLU A 33 -8.52 -11.05 -1.10
N ALA A 34 -7.65 -11.02 -0.09
CA ALA A 34 -8.00 -10.56 1.25
C ALA A 34 -8.49 -9.10 1.24
N ILE A 35 -7.79 -8.20 0.54
CA ILE A 35 -8.20 -6.79 0.42
C ILE A 35 -9.52 -6.64 -0.35
N LYS A 36 -9.71 -7.40 -1.44
CA LYS A 36 -10.99 -7.43 -2.17
C LYS A 36 -12.14 -7.89 -1.28
N GLY A 37 -11.90 -8.87 -0.40
CA GLY A 37 -12.84 -9.32 0.61
C GLY A 37 -13.12 -8.27 1.69
N ALA A 38 -12.07 -7.73 2.31
CA ALA A 38 -12.17 -6.71 3.36
C ALA A 38 -12.93 -5.46 2.88
N LYS A 39 -12.67 -5.01 1.65
CA LYS A 39 -13.40 -3.91 1.01
C LYS A 39 -14.92 -4.16 0.93
N LYS A 40 -15.35 -5.39 0.68
CA LYS A 40 -16.78 -5.74 0.58
C LYS A 40 -17.46 -5.75 1.96
N ILE A 41 -16.72 -6.13 3.00
CA ILE A 41 -17.24 -6.23 4.37
C ILE A 41 -17.26 -4.85 5.04
N ASN A 42 -16.11 -4.16 5.06
CA ASN A 42 -15.97 -2.85 5.68
C ASN A 42 -14.92 -2.00 4.95
N PRO A 43 -15.32 -1.23 3.91
CA PRO A 43 -14.39 -0.40 3.14
C PRO A 43 -13.79 0.75 3.94
N ARG A 44 -14.41 1.15 5.07
CA ARG A 44 -13.88 2.20 5.94
C ARG A 44 -12.73 1.69 6.79
N LEU A 45 -12.86 0.49 7.36
CA LEU A 45 -11.78 -0.14 8.11
C LEU A 45 -10.51 -0.30 7.27
N VAL A 46 -10.63 -0.63 5.98
CA VAL A 46 -9.48 -0.71 5.06
C VAL A 46 -8.74 0.63 4.96
N LEU A 47 -9.47 1.73 4.86
CA LEU A 47 -8.90 3.08 4.87
C LEU A 47 -8.22 3.39 6.21
N ASP A 48 -8.90 3.12 7.32
CA ASP A 48 -8.39 3.43 8.65
C ASP A 48 -7.09 2.65 8.92
N LEU A 49 -7.05 1.36 8.56
CA LEU A 49 -5.84 0.53 8.62
C LEU A 49 -4.73 1.08 7.73
N PHE A 50 -5.02 1.50 6.50
CA PHE A 50 -4.00 2.13 5.65
C PHE A 50 -3.47 3.43 6.26
N ILE A 51 -4.34 4.25 6.87
CA ILE A 51 -3.93 5.51 7.49
C ILE A 51 -2.99 5.22 8.66
N GLU A 52 -3.43 4.35 9.57
CA GLU A 52 -2.69 3.95 10.74
C GLU A 52 -1.38 3.26 10.36
N HIS A 53 -1.41 2.43 9.31
CA HIS A 53 -0.35 1.50 9.02
C HIS A 53 0.64 1.87 7.92
N VAL A 54 0.29 2.84 7.09
CA VAL A 54 1.11 3.26 5.96
C VAL A 54 1.23 4.77 5.93
N TYR A 55 0.10 5.48 5.88
CA TYR A 55 0.12 6.92 5.66
C TYR A 55 0.85 7.69 6.78
N ASN A 56 0.50 7.46 8.04
CA ASN A 56 1.00 8.26 9.17
C ASN A 56 2.54 8.23 9.28
N GLU A 57 3.17 7.14 8.87
CA GLU A 57 4.62 6.96 9.04
C GLU A 57 5.39 7.02 7.71
N CYS A 58 4.79 6.59 6.60
CA CYS A 58 5.47 6.50 5.31
C CYS A 58 5.14 7.64 4.34
N SER A 59 4.16 8.51 4.62
CA SER A 59 3.71 9.54 3.67
C SER A 59 4.83 10.47 3.19
N SER A 60 5.69 10.97 4.09
CA SER A 60 6.86 11.80 3.70
C SER A 60 7.77 11.06 2.73
N ALA A 61 8.13 9.81 3.04
CA ALA A 61 8.96 8.98 2.18
C ALA A 61 8.31 8.71 0.81
N ILE A 62 6.99 8.52 0.79
CA ILE A 62 6.21 8.31 -0.44
C ILE A 62 6.19 9.57 -1.32
N TYR A 63 5.94 10.74 -0.72
CA TYR A 63 5.91 12.00 -1.46
C TYR A 63 7.28 12.39 -2.01
N GLU A 64 8.34 12.13 -1.27
CA GLU A 64 9.73 12.37 -1.68
C GLU A 64 10.30 11.26 -2.57
N ARG A 65 9.57 10.15 -2.75
CA ARG A 65 10.05 8.92 -3.40
C ARG A 65 11.37 8.43 -2.80
N ASN A 66 11.53 8.57 -1.49
CA ASN A 66 12.73 8.24 -0.76
C ASN A 66 12.68 6.79 -0.28
N ILE A 67 13.24 5.88 -1.08
CA ILE A 67 13.24 4.44 -0.76
C ILE A 67 13.97 4.14 0.54
N GLN A 68 15.05 4.87 0.87
CA GLN A 68 15.83 4.61 2.08
C GLN A 68 15.03 4.94 3.34
N MET A 69 14.32 6.07 3.32
CA MET A 69 13.41 6.45 4.40
C MET A 69 12.23 5.48 4.48
N PHE A 70 11.67 5.06 3.35
CA PHE A 70 10.57 4.10 3.32
C PHE A 70 10.99 2.75 3.95
N ARG A 71 12.15 2.21 3.55
CA ARG A 71 12.73 0.98 4.10
C ARG A 71 12.97 1.07 5.61
N TYR A 72 13.54 2.17 6.06
CA TYR A 72 13.80 2.41 7.48
C TYR A 72 12.51 2.37 8.31
N VAL A 73 11.47 3.08 7.87
CA VAL A 73 10.17 3.09 8.54
C VAL A 73 9.51 1.71 8.50
N ALA A 74 9.53 1.06 7.34
CA ALA A 74 8.97 -0.27 7.14
C ALA A 74 9.61 -1.32 8.06
N GLN A 75 10.95 -1.37 8.14
CA GLN A 75 11.66 -2.31 9.00
C GLN A 75 11.37 -2.07 10.48
N LYS A 76 11.35 -0.81 10.94
CA LYS A 76 10.99 -0.46 12.32
C LYS A 76 9.58 -0.94 12.69
N ARG A 77 8.67 -0.93 11.74
CA ARG A 77 7.28 -1.36 11.93
C ARG A 77 7.14 -2.88 11.97
N VAL A 78 7.80 -3.61 11.05
CA VAL A 78 7.84 -5.08 11.05
C VAL A 78 8.36 -5.61 12.38
N THR A 79 9.35 -4.96 12.99
CA THR A 79 9.91 -5.36 14.29
C THR A 79 9.02 -5.00 15.49
N THR A 80 8.07 -4.08 15.34
CA THR A 80 7.24 -3.59 16.45
C THR A 80 5.81 -4.15 16.43
N ASN A 81 5.21 -4.37 15.25
CA ASN A 81 3.84 -4.87 15.08
C ASN A 81 3.71 -5.72 13.82
N PHE A 82 3.79 -7.04 13.94
CA PHE A 82 3.58 -7.95 12.81
C PHE A 82 2.08 -8.10 12.52
N ASN A 83 1.63 -7.61 11.37
CA ASN A 83 0.27 -7.83 10.83
C ASN A 83 0.30 -8.03 9.30
N GLU A 84 -0.85 -8.35 8.70
CA GLU A 84 -0.96 -8.65 7.26
C GLU A 84 -0.44 -7.50 6.35
N MET A 85 -0.50 -6.25 6.83
CA MET A 85 0.05 -5.08 6.13
C MET A 85 1.58 -4.97 6.24
N THR A 86 2.21 -5.59 7.23
CA THR A 86 3.69 -5.67 7.30
C THR A 86 4.28 -6.68 6.30
N SER A 87 3.54 -7.73 5.95
CA SER A 87 3.94 -8.65 4.87
C SER A 87 4.05 -7.92 3.53
N TYR A 88 3.17 -6.96 3.29
CA TYR A 88 3.23 -6.09 2.12
C TYR A 88 4.52 -5.26 2.06
N LEU A 89 4.90 -4.62 3.18
CA LEU A 89 6.12 -3.82 3.26
C LEU A 89 7.38 -4.67 3.06
N ALA A 90 7.41 -5.90 3.56
CA ALA A 90 8.50 -6.84 3.36
C ALA A 90 8.62 -7.32 1.91
N LEU A 91 7.50 -7.61 1.24
CA LEU A 91 7.45 -7.95 -0.18
C LEU A 91 7.94 -6.80 -1.06
N PHE A 92 7.53 -5.57 -0.73
CA PHE A 92 8.00 -4.37 -1.42
C PHE A 92 9.52 -4.24 -1.32
N ASP A 93 10.09 -4.40 -0.14
CA ASP A 93 11.54 -4.34 0.08
C ASP A 93 12.30 -5.42 -0.71
N LYS A 94 11.79 -6.66 -0.68
CA LYS A 94 12.37 -7.84 -1.35
C LYS A 94 12.53 -7.65 -2.86
N HIS A 95 11.53 -7.06 -3.52
CA HIS A 95 11.51 -6.93 -4.99
C HIS A 95 11.91 -5.55 -5.51
N TRP A 96 12.11 -4.56 -4.62
CA TRP A 96 12.34 -3.18 -5.03
C TRP A 96 13.50 -3.03 -6.01
N ASP A 97 14.66 -3.58 -5.66
CA ASP A 97 15.88 -3.36 -6.44
C ASP A 97 15.88 -4.15 -7.77
N THR A 98 15.05 -5.18 -7.90
CA THR A 98 15.03 -6.08 -9.07
C THR A 98 13.89 -5.80 -10.05
N MET A 99 12.85 -5.06 -9.65
CA MET A 99 11.68 -4.80 -10.51
C MET A 99 11.92 -3.80 -11.66
N GLY A 100 13.04 -3.08 -11.63
CA GLY A 100 13.41 -2.08 -12.63
C GLY A 100 12.71 -0.72 -12.47
N ALA A 101 13.35 0.32 -13.00
CA ALA A 101 12.94 1.72 -12.78
C ALA A 101 11.50 2.03 -13.22
N LYS A 102 11.03 1.41 -14.30
CA LYS A 102 9.66 1.60 -14.80
C LYS A 102 8.62 1.13 -13.78
N ASN A 103 8.78 -0.07 -13.23
CA ASN A 103 7.84 -0.62 -12.26
C ASN A 103 7.95 0.12 -10.93
N GLN A 104 9.16 0.48 -10.50
CA GLN A 104 9.36 1.36 -9.33
C GLN A 104 8.60 2.70 -9.47
N ASP A 105 8.61 3.31 -10.65
CA ASP A 105 7.86 4.54 -10.92
C ASP A 105 6.35 4.33 -10.78
N VAL A 106 5.82 3.25 -11.37
CA VAL A 106 4.40 2.87 -11.24
C VAL A 106 4.01 2.66 -9.78
N MET A 107 4.86 1.98 -8.98
CA MET A 107 4.60 1.77 -7.56
C MET A 107 4.52 3.08 -6.77
N TRP A 108 5.43 4.02 -7.03
CA TRP A 108 5.38 5.35 -6.41
C TRP A 108 4.12 6.12 -6.79
N GLN A 109 3.68 6.03 -8.05
CA GLN A 109 2.46 6.70 -8.49
C GLN A 109 1.24 6.18 -7.74
N TYR A 110 1.09 4.85 -7.62
CA TYR A 110 -0.01 4.26 -6.85
C TYR A 110 0.03 4.68 -5.37
N MET A 111 1.18 4.55 -4.71
CA MET A 111 1.31 4.93 -3.30
C MET A 111 0.97 6.40 -3.06
N LYS A 112 1.44 7.30 -3.94
CA LYS A 112 1.13 8.73 -3.87
C LYS A 112 -0.37 8.99 -4.02
N VAL A 113 -1.02 8.35 -4.99
CA VAL A 113 -2.48 8.49 -5.19
C VAL A 113 -3.25 7.99 -3.96
N LEU A 114 -2.82 6.88 -3.37
CA LEU A 114 -3.40 6.34 -2.14
C LEU A 114 -3.28 7.31 -0.96
N CYS A 115 -2.10 7.91 -0.75
CA CYS A 115 -1.91 8.93 0.28
C CYS A 115 -2.84 10.14 0.08
N LEU A 116 -2.91 10.68 -1.15
CA LEU A 116 -3.77 11.82 -1.47
C LEU A 116 -5.26 11.50 -1.26
N LEU A 117 -5.71 10.30 -1.62
CA LEU A 117 -7.10 9.88 -1.42
C LEU A 117 -7.40 9.65 0.07
N ALA A 118 -6.45 9.10 0.82
CA ALA A 118 -6.59 8.89 2.26
C ALA A 118 -6.69 10.23 3.02
N GLU A 119 -5.84 11.20 2.69
CA GLU A 119 -5.92 12.57 3.23
C GLU A 119 -7.29 13.20 2.99
N LYS A 120 -7.76 13.15 1.74
CA LYS A 120 -9.06 13.72 1.37
C LYS A 120 -10.22 13.01 2.05
N ALA A 121 -10.16 11.69 2.19
CA ALA A 121 -11.18 10.91 2.88
C ALA A 121 -11.22 11.23 4.38
N LYS A 122 -10.05 11.44 5.00
CA LYS A 122 -9.93 11.85 6.41
C LYS A 122 -10.49 13.25 6.65
N ALA A 123 -10.26 14.19 5.74
CA ALA A 123 -10.77 15.56 5.84
C ALA A 123 -12.31 15.69 5.69
N GLN A 124 -12.98 14.63 5.19
CA GLN A 124 -14.43 14.58 5.04
C GLN A 124 -15.15 13.78 6.15
N ALA A 125 -14.39 13.18 7.07
CA ALA A 125 -14.90 12.37 8.17
C ALA A 125 -15.04 13.19 9.45
#